data_AF-A0AAU2D706-F1
#
_entry.id   AF-A0AAU2D706-F1
#
_cell.length_a   1.000
_cell.length_b   1.000
_cell.length_c   1.000
_cell.angle_alpha   90.00
_cell.angle_beta   90.00
_cell.angle_gamma   90.00
#
_symmetry.space_group_name_H-M   'P 1'
#
loop_
_entity.id
_entity.type
_entity.pdbx_description
1 polymer ?
#
loop_
_entity_poly.entity_id
_entity_poly.type
_entity_poly.pdbx_seq_one_letter_code
_entity_poly.pdbx_strand_id
1 'polypeptide(L)'
;MSDGRGSAGVRTEPRVGCAVDADGRITFDLSLPSAEAERPQLLLRLRPKKGRPEQALHVLDLEPADEGRVRAALGGQPVLAEGRWDVYLLGPGDERQRLRPGLRDLRALVDGHLRDRPSPVAVRIPYVTKDGCLAVRAWLRPAHAEVDGIDVDVAAGSTTVGARLHGTSLLAGAVVRLRLRGSDGAEHTLEPQAGSDGRSFSFTLDHAELAAATERGTGAGSGVWNVFVQPSAKAPVIRLARLLDDVADRKEVFVYPPVTAGGVALCTYYTVDNDLSVEVRR
;
A
#
# COMPACT_ATOMS: atom_id res chain seq x y z
N MET A 1 -34.36 51.49 -11.64
CA MET A 1 -34.41 50.01 -11.79
C MET A 1 -33.32 49.61 -12.76
N SER A 2 -32.25 49.00 -12.25
CA SER A 2 -31.35 48.10 -12.99
C SER A 2 -30.22 47.69 -12.02
N ASP A 3 -30.52 46.77 -11.10
CA ASP A 3 -29.47 46.08 -10.34
C ASP A 3 -29.00 44.88 -11.17
N GLY A 4 -27.85 45.05 -11.82
CA GLY A 4 -27.12 43.97 -12.47
C GLY A 4 -26.45 43.10 -11.41
N ARG A 5 -27.10 41.99 -11.02
CA ARG A 5 -26.42 40.91 -10.31
C ARG A 5 -25.60 40.12 -11.31
N GLY A 6 -24.30 40.39 -11.36
CA GLY A 6 -23.32 39.47 -11.93
C GLY A 6 -23.43 38.13 -11.21
N SER A 7 -23.83 37.09 -11.96
CA SER A 7 -23.71 35.71 -11.53
C SER A 7 -22.23 35.39 -11.38
N ALA A 8 -21.72 35.38 -10.15
CA ALA A 8 -20.44 34.78 -9.84
C ALA A 8 -20.52 33.31 -10.24
N GLY A 9 -19.90 32.97 -11.37
CA GLY A 9 -19.79 31.59 -11.82
C GLY A 9 -19.20 30.75 -10.69
N VAL A 10 -19.91 29.70 -10.29
CA VAL A 10 -19.38 28.70 -9.37
C VAL A 10 -18.17 28.08 -10.06
N ARG A 11 -16.96 28.53 -9.72
CA ARG A 11 -15.73 27.80 -10.06
C ARG A 11 -15.82 26.46 -9.35
N THR A 12 -16.22 25.44 -10.10
CA THR A 12 -16.13 24.07 -9.65
C THR A 12 -14.65 23.72 -9.58
N GLU A 13 -14.19 23.26 -8.41
CA GLU A 13 -12.81 22.78 -8.29
C GLU A 13 -12.60 21.65 -9.32
N PRO A 14 -11.54 21.72 -10.17
CA PRO A 14 -11.26 20.68 -11.16
C PRO A 14 -11.09 19.33 -10.46
N ARG A 15 -11.82 18.33 -10.98
CA ARG A 15 -11.73 16.94 -10.56
C ARG A 15 -10.98 16.14 -11.60
N VAL A 16 -10.21 15.17 -11.14
CA VAL A 16 -9.44 14.27 -11.99
C VAL A 16 -9.92 12.84 -11.83
N GLY A 17 -10.47 12.28 -12.91
CA GLY A 17 -10.70 10.85 -13.00
C GLY A 17 -9.38 10.10 -13.19
N CYS A 18 -9.34 8.84 -12.81
CA CYS A 18 -8.23 7.97 -13.18
C CYS A 18 -8.68 6.54 -13.45
N ALA A 19 -7.91 5.85 -14.28
CA ALA A 19 -8.05 4.42 -14.53
C ALA A 19 -6.68 3.75 -14.44
N VAL A 20 -6.65 2.54 -13.88
CA VAL A 20 -5.45 1.71 -13.82
C VAL A 20 -5.66 0.48 -14.67
N ASP A 21 -4.67 0.14 -15.51
CA ASP A 21 -4.69 -1.09 -16.31
C ASP A 21 -3.90 -2.24 -15.66
N ALA A 22 -3.87 -3.37 -16.34
CA ALA A 22 -3.25 -4.59 -15.80
C ALA A 22 -1.72 -4.47 -15.64
N ASP A 23 -1.08 -3.63 -16.46
CA ASP A 23 0.35 -3.33 -16.44
C ASP A 23 0.69 -2.24 -15.39
N GLY A 24 -0.33 -1.71 -14.72
CA GLY A 24 -0.22 -0.69 -13.69
C GLY A 24 -0.01 0.71 -14.24
N ARG A 25 -0.22 0.95 -15.54
CA ARG A 25 -0.29 2.31 -16.10
C ARG A 25 -1.51 3.01 -15.50
N ILE A 26 -1.34 4.28 -15.17
CA ILE A 26 -2.41 5.13 -14.64
C ILE A 26 -2.71 6.21 -15.67
N THR A 27 -3.95 6.25 -16.17
CA THR A 27 -4.44 7.41 -16.94
C THR A 27 -5.13 8.37 -16.00
N PHE A 28 -4.92 9.66 -16.20
CA PHE A 28 -5.60 10.73 -15.49
C PHE A 28 -6.41 11.53 -16.50
N ASP A 29 -7.69 11.74 -16.21
CA ASP A 29 -8.65 12.38 -17.08
C ASP A 29 -9.22 13.62 -16.40
N LEU A 30 -9.09 14.77 -17.04
CA LEU A 30 -9.57 16.05 -16.52
C LEU A 30 -10.46 16.73 -17.55
N SER A 31 -11.50 17.42 -17.07
CA SER A 31 -12.21 18.42 -17.86
C SER A 31 -11.67 19.79 -17.48
N LEU A 32 -10.97 20.44 -18.40
CA LEU A 32 -10.45 21.79 -18.20
C LEU A 32 -11.23 22.78 -19.07
N PRO A 33 -11.62 23.95 -18.54
CA PRO A 33 -12.14 25.03 -19.37
C PRO A 33 -11.12 25.42 -20.43
N SER A 34 -11.58 25.61 -21.67
CA SER A 34 -10.73 25.80 -22.86
C SER A 34 -9.78 27.01 -22.82
N ALA A 35 -9.91 27.88 -21.82
CA ALA A 35 -9.16 29.12 -21.68
C ALA A 35 -8.07 29.10 -20.57
N GLU A 36 -7.91 27.99 -19.83
CA GLU A 36 -7.16 28.02 -18.56
C GLU A 36 -5.66 27.66 -18.61
N ALA A 37 -5.05 27.23 -19.72
CA ALA A 37 -3.59 27.13 -19.78
C ALA A 37 -3.02 26.97 -21.20
N GLU A 38 -1.95 27.70 -21.51
CA GLU A 38 -0.96 27.25 -22.50
C GLU A 38 -0.26 26.01 -21.92
N ARG A 39 -0.67 24.80 -22.34
CA ARG A 39 -0.10 23.50 -21.94
C ARG A 39 -0.18 23.17 -20.44
N PRO A 40 -1.37 22.81 -19.92
CA PRO A 40 -1.48 22.33 -18.55
C PRO A 40 -0.66 21.05 -18.38
N GLN A 41 -0.04 20.86 -17.20
CA GLN A 41 0.69 19.63 -16.87
C GLN A 41 0.19 19.07 -15.55
N LEU A 42 0.31 17.75 -15.39
CA LEU A 42 0.16 17.11 -14.09
C LEU A 42 1.50 16.93 -13.42
N LEU A 43 1.56 17.24 -12.12
CA LEU A 43 2.73 16.98 -11.29
C LEU A 43 2.39 15.94 -10.24
N LEU A 44 3.12 14.83 -10.25
CA LEU A 44 3.20 13.92 -9.12
C LEU A 44 4.40 14.31 -8.26
N ARG A 45 4.15 14.56 -6.98
CA ARG A 45 5.19 14.91 -6.02
C ARG A 45 5.26 13.91 -4.88
N LEU A 46 6.43 13.31 -4.66
CA LEU A 46 6.68 12.52 -3.47
C LEU A 46 6.64 13.40 -2.22
N ARG A 47 5.79 13.05 -1.24
CA ARG A 47 5.76 13.73 0.04
C ARG A 47 7.12 13.64 0.72
N PRO A 48 7.76 14.78 1.06
CA PRO A 48 9.02 14.75 1.76
C PRO A 48 8.84 14.18 3.17
N LYS A 49 9.87 13.50 3.68
CA LYS A 49 9.95 13.18 5.11
C LYS A 49 9.96 14.48 5.91
N LYS A 50 9.41 14.46 7.13
CA LYS A 50 9.33 15.65 8.00
C LYS A 50 10.72 16.31 8.12
N GLY A 51 10.79 17.61 7.82
CA GLY A 51 12.03 18.40 7.88
C GLY A 51 13.02 18.15 6.73
N ARG A 52 12.64 17.42 5.68
CA ARG A 52 13.45 17.23 4.47
C ARG A 52 12.90 18.08 3.31
N PRO A 53 13.77 18.55 2.40
CA PRO A 53 13.31 19.25 1.21
C PRO A 53 12.58 18.30 0.26
N GLU A 54 11.81 18.88 -0.65
CA GLU A 54 11.25 18.19 -1.81
C GLU A 54 12.38 17.72 -2.74
N GLN A 55 12.28 16.51 -3.27
CA GLN A 55 13.37 15.90 -4.06
C GLN A 55 12.89 15.17 -5.31
N ALA A 56 11.69 14.58 -5.28
CA ALA A 56 11.19 13.77 -6.40
C ALA A 56 9.89 14.33 -6.94
N LEU A 57 9.96 14.77 -8.19
CA LEU A 57 8.88 15.34 -8.99
C LEU A 57 8.79 14.59 -10.30
N HIS A 58 7.57 14.31 -10.72
CA HIS A 58 7.30 13.69 -12.00
C HIS A 58 6.20 14.47 -12.71
N VAL A 59 6.59 15.13 -13.80
CA VAL A 59 5.70 15.96 -14.62
C VAL A 59 5.20 15.11 -15.78
N LEU A 60 3.89 15.17 -16.02
CA LEU A 60 3.21 14.51 -17.12
C LEU A 60 2.53 15.57 -17.98
N ASP A 61 2.78 15.51 -19.27
CA ASP A 61 2.07 16.33 -20.24
C ASP A 61 0.61 15.91 -20.33
N LEU A 62 -0.29 16.89 -20.41
CA LEU A 62 -1.70 16.67 -20.68
C LEU A 62 -1.94 16.81 -22.18
N GLU A 63 -2.36 15.72 -22.80
CA GLU A 63 -2.72 15.67 -24.21
C GLU A 63 -4.22 15.88 -24.38
N PRO A 64 -4.67 16.55 -25.46
CA PRO A 64 -6.08 16.64 -25.80
C PRO A 64 -6.73 15.25 -25.91
N ALA A 65 -7.94 15.13 -25.36
CA ALA A 65 -8.81 13.97 -25.48
C ALA A 65 -10.20 14.40 -25.99
N ASP A 66 -11.17 13.48 -26.03
CA ASP A 66 -12.50 13.76 -26.55
C ASP A 66 -13.26 14.81 -25.72
N GLU A 67 -14.10 15.62 -26.38
CA GLU A 67 -15.08 16.52 -25.74
C GLU A 67 -14.50 17.53 -24.72
N GLY A 68 -13.38 18.19 -25.06
CA GLY A 68 -12.78 19.20 -24.17
C GLY A 68 -12.13 18.59 -22.91
N ARG A 69 -11.90 17.28 -22.91
CA ARG A 69 -11.11 16.60 -21.90
C ARG A 69 -9.64 16.65 -22.28
N VAL A 70 -8.80 16.55 -21.26
CA VAL A 70 -7.36 16.33 -21.40
C VAL A 70 -6.95 15.11 -20.60
N ARG A 71 -5.90 14.43 -21.06
CA ARG A 71 -5.44 13.17 -20.46
C ARG A 71 -3.93 13.18 -20.28
N ALA A 72 -3.49 12.70 -19.12
CA ALA A 72 -2.10 12.33 -18.88
C ALA A 72 -2.00 10.83 -18.64
N ALA A 73 -0.83 10.26 -18.91
CA ALA A 73 -0.56 8.86 -18.64
C ALA A 73 0.75 8.69 -17.87
N LEU A 74 0.65 8.13 -16.66
CA LEU A 74 1.80 7.57 -15.97
C LEU A 74 2.00 6.13 -16.46
N GLY A 75 2.92 5.94 -17.40
CA GLY A 75 3.29 4.62 -17.95
C GLY A 75 3.99 3.71 -16.94
N GLY A 76 4.46 2.53 -17.36
CA GLY A 76 5.29 1.66 -16.51
C GLY A 76 6.63 2.28 -16.08
N GLN A 77 7.08 3.32 -16.79
CA GLN A 77 8.27 4.11 -16.50
C GLN A 77 7.93 5.60 -16.46
N PRO A 78 8.59 6.39 -15.59
CA PRO A 78 9.55 5.95 -14.58
C PRO A 78 8.85 5.19 -13.43
N VAL A 79 9.57 4.25 -12.82
CA VAL A 79 9.10 3.61 -11.59
C VAL A 79 9.15 4.63 -10.46
N LEU A 80 8.00 4.91 -9.85
CA LEU A 80 7.92 5.83 -8.71
C LEU A 80 8.64 5.24 -7.50
N ALA A 81 9.45 6.05 -6.83
CA ALA A 81 10.02 5.69 -5.54
C ALA A 81 8.92 5.40 -4.50
N GLU A 82 9.21 4.49 -3.57
CA GLU A 82 8.28 4.10 -2.51
C GLU A 82 7.86 5.30 -1.65
N GLY A 83 6.55 5.48 -1.47
CA GLY A 83 5.98 6.55 -0.67
C GLY A 83 4.61 7.01 -1.13
N ARG A 84 4.25 8.23 -0.73
CA ARG A 84 2.95 8.86 -1.03
C ARG A 84 3.19 10.03 -1.96
N TRP A 85 2.58 9.99 -3.14
CA TRP A 85 2.73 10.99 -4.19
C TRP A 85 1.46 11.84 -4.27
N ASP A 86 1.56 13.12 -3.95
CA ASP A 86 0.47 14.07 -4.13
C ASP A 86 0.34 14.41 -5.62
N VAL A 87 -0.90 14.52 -6.13
CA VAL A 87 -1.18 14.87 -7.54
C VAL A 87 -1.64 16.33 -7.62
N TYR A 88 -0.97 17.10 -8.45
CA TYR A 88 -1.23 18.52 -8.69
C TYR A 88 -1.51 18.79 -10.17
N LEU A 89 -2.36 19.78 -10.43
CA LEU A 89 -2.37 20.51 -11.69
C LEU A 89 -1.34 21.65 -11.59
N LEU A 90 -0.50 21.78 -12.62
CA LEU A 90 0.38 22.93 -12.79
C LEU A 90 -0.34 23.99 -13.62
N GLY A 91 -0.54 25.16 -13.01
CA GLY A 91 -1.03 26.36 -13.66
C GLY A 91 0.11 27.29 -14.11
N PRO A 92 -0.23 28.48 -14.63
CA PRO A 92 0.75 29.48 -15.04
C PRO A 92 1.74 29.82 -13.92
N GLY A 93 3.03 29.96 -14.25
CA GLY A 93 4.07 30.29 -13.28
C GLY A 93 4.34 29.20 -12.23
N ASP A 94 4.14 27.92 -12.60
CA ASP A 94 4.31 26.74 -11.74
C ASP A 94 3.41 26.72 -10.50
N GLU A 95 2.27 27.42 -10.53
CA GLU A 95 1.30 27.36 -9.45
C GLU A 95 0.75 25.93 -9.32
N ARG A 96 0.79 25.38 -8.10
CA ARG A 96 0.40 24.00 -7.83
C ARG A 96 -0.98 23.96 -7.18
N GLN A 97 -1.95 23.44 -7.92
CA GLN A 97 -3.29 23.18 -7.39
C GLN A 97 -3.46 21.71 -7.06
N ARG A 98 -3.80 21.38 -5.81
CA ARG A 98 -4.17 20.00 -5.46
C ARG A 98 -5.47 19.62 -6.16
N LEU A 99 -5.50 18.41 -6.72
CA LEU A 99 -6.67 17.91 -7.42
C LEU A 99 -7.57 17.07 -6.52
N ARG A 100 -8.88 17.28 -6.64
CA ARG A 100 -9.91 16.43 -6.04
C ARG A 100 -10.13 15.20 -6.92
N PRO A 101 -10.36 14.01 -6.34
CA PRO A 101 -10.65 12.83 -7.14
C PRO A 101 -12.02 12.96 -7.85
N GLY A 102 -12.06 12.50 -9.10
CA GLY A 102 -13.25 12.11 -9.85
C GLY A 102 -13.47 10.59 -9.78
N LEU A 103 -13.99 9.99 -10.86
CA LEU A 103 -14.13 8.54 -10.99
C LEU A 103 -12.76 7.86 -10.91
N ARG A 104 -12.63 6.79 -10.11
CA ARG A 104 -11.42 5.97 -10.04
C ARG A 104 -11.75 4.54 -10.45
N ASP A 105 -11.34 4.16 -11.66
CA ASP A 105 -11.45 2.78 -12.13
C ASP A 105 -10.19 2.00 -11.73
N LEU A 106 -10.29 1.30 -10.60
CA LEU A 106 -9.19 0.50 -10.04
C LEU A 106 -9.41 -1.00 -10.21
N ARG A 107 -10.41 -1.43 -10.98
CA ARG A 107 -10.83 -2.84 -11.08
C ARG A 107 -9.70 -3.76 -11.54
N ALA A 108 -8.81 -3.26 -12.40
CA ALA A 108 -7.65 -4.03 -12.87
C ALA A 108 -6.63 -4.36 -11.75
N LEU A 109 -6.73 -3.72 -10.58
CA LEU A 109 -5.87 -3.99 -9.43
C LEU A 109 -6.40 -5.09 -8.52
N VAL A 110 -7.72 -5.33 -8.44
CA VAL A 110 -8.36 -6.23 -7.45
C VAL A 110 -7.69 -7.61 -7.39
N ASP A 111 -7.44 -8.23 -8.55
CA ASP A 111 -6.79 -9.54 -8.66
C ASP A 111 -5.28 -9.44 -8.93
N GLY A 112 -4.67 -8.32 -8.55
CA GLY A 112 -3.25 -8.03 -8.81
C GLY A 112 -2.29 -9.04 -8.17
N HIS A 113 -2.70 -9.66 -7.07
CA HIS A 113 -1.96 -10.69 -6.32
C HIS A 113 -1.88 -12.03 -7.06
N LEU A 114 -2.82 -12.32 -7.97
CA LEU A 114 -2.80 -13.54 -8.79
C LEU A 114 -1.76 -13.47 -9.94
N ARG A 115 -1.27 -12.27 -10.26
CA ARG A 115 -0.33 -12.04 -11.35
C ARG A 115 1.09 -12.32 -10.92
N ASP A 116 1.91 -12.79 -11.86
CA ASP A 116 3.35 -12.80 -11.64
C ASP A 116 3.88 -11.36 -11.61
N ARG A 117 4.81 -11.10 -10.70
CA ARG A 117 5.47 -9.81 -10.52
C ARG A 117 6.98 -10.06 -10.44
N PRO A 118 7.74 -9.80 -11.52
CA PRO A 118 9.19 -9.96 -11.48
C PRO A 118 9.82 -8.92 -10.56
N SER A 119 11.10 -9.12 -10.24
CA SER A 119 11.89 -8.11 -9.52
C SER A 119 12.27 -6.95 -10.47
N PRO A 120 12.18 -5.68 -10.02
CA PRO A 120 11.62 -5.24 -8.75
C PRO A 120 10.09 -5.25 -8.77
N VAL A 121 9.48 -5.57 -7.63
CA VAL A 121 8.04 -5.49 -7.44
C VAL A 121 7.65 -4.03 -7.23
N ALA A 122 7.00 -3.45 -8.24
CA ALA A 122 6.50 -2.08 -8.24
C ALA A 122 4.97 -2.06 -8.20
N VAL A 123 4.42 -1.27 -7.27
CA VAL A 123 2.97 -1.16 -7.04
C VAL A 123 2.59 0.31 -6.98
N ARG A 124 1.48 0.69 -7.64
CA ARG A 124 0.96 2.06 -7.63
C ARG A 124 -0.56 2.03 -7.50
N ILE A 125 -1.09 2.71 -6.49
CA ILE A 125 -2.53 2.72 -6.20
C ILE A 125 -2.99 4.18 -6.06
N PRO A 126 -3.80 4.70 -6.99
CA PRO A 126 -4.52 5.96 -6.77
C PRO A 126 -5.47 5.86 -5.58
N TYR A 127 -5.43 6.85 -4.69
CA TYR A 127 -6.26 6.85 -3.49
C TYR A 127 -6.63 8.27 -3.05
N VAL A 128 -7.61 8.35 -2.16
CA VAL A 128 -8.06 9.62 -1.58
C VAL A 128 -7.39 9.82 -0.24
N THR A 129 -6.74 10.96 -0.10
CA THR A 129 -6.10 11.36 1.15
C THR A 129 -7.15 11.74 2.19
N LYS A 130 -6.77 11.79 3.48
CA LYS A 130 -7.69 12.21 4.57
C LYS A 130 -8.28 13.61 4.37
N ASP A 131 -7.55 14.51 3.71
CA ASP A 131 -7.99 15.85 3.33
C ASP A 131 -8.81 15.90 2.03
N GLY A 132 -9.10 14.74 1.41
CA GLY A 132 -9.98 14.60 0.26
C GLY A 132 -9.33 14.91 -1.09
N CYS A 133 -8.01 14.83 -1.21
CA CYS A 133 -7.26 15.07 -2.44
C CYS A 133 -6.87 13.74 -3.11
N LEU A 134 -6.63 13.74 -4.41
CA LEU A 134 -6.06 12.59 -5.10
C LEU A 134 -4.56 12.48 -4.77
N ALA A 135 -4.13 11.27 -4.47
CA ALA A 135 -2.72 10.90 -4.36
C ALA A 135 -2.50 9.53 -5.01
N VAL A 136 -1.24 9.18 -5.26
CA VAL A 136 -0.81 7.84 -5.66
C VAL A 136 0.07 7.29 -4.56
N ARG A 137 -0.27 6.11 -4.05
CA ARG A 137 0.59 5.38 -3.14
C ARG A 137 1.48 4.43 -3.94
N ALA A 138 2.79 4.50 -3.75
CA ALA A 138 3.76 3.71 -4.49
C ALA A 138 4.61 2.85 -3.55
N TRP A 139 4.91 1.63 -3.97
CA TRP A 139 5.90 0.75 -3.35
C TRP A 139 6.89 0.26 -4.41
N LEU A 140 8.14 0.10 -4.00
CA LEU A 140 9.21 -0.36 -4.86
C LEU A 140 10.16 -1.26 -4.06
N ARG A 141 10.01 -2.57 -4.24
CA ARG A 141 10.71 -3.56 -3.42
C ARG A 141 11.48 -4.55 -4.32
N PRO A 142 12.73 -4.92 -4.00
CA PRO A 142 13.45 -5.96 -4.74
C PRO A 142 12.71 -7.30 -4.73
N ALA A 143 12.01 -7.61 -3.64
CA ALA A 143 11.12 -8.76 -3.51
C ALA A 143 10.01 -8.44 -2.50
N HIS A 144 8.91 -9.17 -2.56
CA HIS A 144 7.74 -8.93 -1.72
C HIS A 144 7.05 -10.23 -1.32
N ALA A 145 6.66 -10.36 -0.06
CA ALA A 145 5.77 -11.39 0.43
C ALA A 145 4.36 -10.80 0.59
N GLU A 146 3.45 -11.18 -0.31
CA GLU A 146 2.04 -10.79 -0.32
C GLU A 146 1.25 -11.76 0.57
N VAL A 147 0.50 -11.24 1.54
CA VAL A 147 -0.41 -12.05 2.37
C VAL A 147 -1.71 -12.29 1.60
N ASP A 148 -2.06 -13.55 1.36
CA ASP A 148 -3.27 -13.93 0.61
C ASP A 148 -4.45 -14.31 1.51
N GLY A 149 -4.19 -14.97 2.64
CA GLY A 149 -5.20 -15.45 3.59
C GLY A 149 -4.72 -15.43 5.03
N ILE A 150 -5.66 -15.23 5.95
CA ILE A 150 -5.45 -15.33 7.40
C ILE A 150 -6.63 -16.11 7.96
N ASP A 151 -6.36 -17.34 8.38
CA ASP A 151 -7.34 -18.25 8.95
C ASP A 151 -7.10 -18.37 10.45
N VAL A 152 -8.15 -18.15 11.24
CA VAL A 152 -8.05 -18.23 12.70
C VAL A 152 -8.87 -19.39 13.22
N ASP A 153 -8.20 -20.35 13.86
CA ASP A 153 -8.83 -21.46 14.55
C ASP A 153 -8.89 -21.14 16.05
N VAL A 154 -10.06 -20.68 16.49
CA VAL A 154 -10.31 -20.31 17.89
C VAL A 154 -10.27 -21.54 18.81
N ALA A 155 -10.71 -22.70 18.33
CA ALA A 155 -10.76 -23.91 19.14
C ALA A 155 -9.36 -24.50 19.36
N ALA A 156 -8.53 -24.48 18.31
CA ALA A 156 -7.13 -24.90 18.40
C ALA A 156 -6.21 -23.82 19.00
N GLY A 157 -6.66 -22.57 19.12
CA GLY A 157 -5.82 -21.47 19.60
C GLY A 157 -4.68 -21.15 18.64
N SER A 158 -4.97 -21.12 17.33
CA SER A 158 -3.95 -20.89 16.30
C SER A 158 -4.40 -19.94 15.19
N THR A 159 -3.42 -19.32 14.52
CA THR A 159 -3.65 -18.49 13.34
C THR A 159 -2.72 -18.93 12.22
N THR A 160 -3.28 -19.37 11.11
CA THR A 160 -2.53 -19.72 9.91
C THR A 160 -2.54 -18.53 8.95
N VAL A 161 -1.36 -18.16 8.48
CA VAL A 161 -1.18 -17.10 7.49
C VAL A 161 -0.67 -17.73 6.20
N GLY A 162 -1.41 -17.51 5.12
CA GLY A 162 -0.96 -17.79 3.76
C GLY A 162 -0.28 -16.57 3.16
N ALA A 163 0.77 -16.81 2.37
CA ALA A 163 1.47 -15.77 1.65
C ALA A 163 2.13 -16.29 0.37
N ARG A 164 2.47 -15.35 -0.52
CA ARG A 164 3.15 -15.61 -1.79
C ARG A 164 4.33 -14.67 -1.97
N LEU A 165 5.47 -15.24 -2.39
CA LEU A 165 6.65 -14.46 -2.80
C LEU A 165 6.55 -13.98 -4.25
N HIS A 166 6.87 -12.70 -4.44
CA HIS A 166 7.01 -12.02 -5.72
C HIS A 166 8.43 -11.46 -5.84
N GLY A 167 8.97 -11.48 -7.07
CA GLY A 167 10.36 -11.10 -7.36
C GLY A 167 11.44 -12.05 -6.80
N THR A 168 11.04 -13.15 -6.15
CA THR A 168 11.94 -14.18 -5.61
C THR A 168 11.17 -15.49 -5.38
N SER A 169 11.86 -16.54 -4.93
CA SER A 169 11.30 -17.86 -4.60
C SER A 169 11.71 -18.30 -3.20
N LEU A 170 10.92 -19.19 -2.62
CA LEU A 170 11.22 -19.85 -1.35
C LEU A 170 12.18 -21.01 -1.63
N LEU A 171 13.30 -21.06 -0.92
CA LEU A 171 14.30 -22.12 -1.06
C LEU A 171 14.46 -22.90 0.25
N ALA A 172 15.19 -24.01 0.19
CA ALA A 172 15.53 -24.78 1.38
C ALA A 172 16.20 -23.90 2.45
N GLY A 173 15.78 -24.09 3.71
CA GLY A 173 16.24 -23.27 4.84
C GLY A 173 15.60 -21.89 4.90
N ALA A 174 14.45 -21.68 4.24
CA ALA A 174 13.62 -20.50 4.47
C ALA A 174 13.05 -20.51 5.89
N VAL A 175 12.86 -19.32 6.46
CA VAL A 175 12.38 -19.15 7.84
C VAL A 175 11.40 -17.97 7.90
N VAL A 176 10.28 -18.15 8.58
CA VAL A 176 9.41 -17.05 9.00
C VAL A 176 9.92 -16.53 10.34
N ARG A 177 10.12 -15.22 10.43
CA ARG A 177 10.68 -14.55 11.62
C ARG A 177 9.67 -13.54 12.15
N LEU A 178 9.22 -13.73 13.37
CA LEU A 178 8.45 -12.76 14.12
C LEU A 178 9.42 -12.00 15.01
N ARG A 179 9.51 -10.68 14.85
CA ARG A 179 10.36 -9.81 15.67
C ARG A 179 9.53 -8.93 16.56
N LEU A 180 9.73 -9.02 17.87
CA LEU A 180 9.04 -8.21 18.85
C LEU A 180 9.55 -6.76 18.78
N ARG A 181 8.63 -5.80 18.77
CA ARG A 181 8.96 -4.37 18.76
C ARG A 181 9.42 -3.91 20.14
N GLY A 182 10.44 -3.07 20.16
CA GLY A 182 10.91 -2.40 21.39
C GLY A 182 11.61 -3.34 22.38
N SER A 183 11.93 -4.57 21.98
CA SER A 183 12.76 -5.49 22.77
C SER A 183 14.18 -5.54 22.21
N ASP A 184 15.11 -6.07 23.02
CA ASP A 184 16.51 -6.32 22.64
C ASP A 184 16.63 -7.55 21.72
N GLY A 185 15.94 -7.52 20.57
CA GLY A 185 16.07 -8.53 19.52
C GLY A 185 15.31 -9.83 19.76
N ALA A 186 14.28 -9.83 20.63
CA ALA A 186 13.46 -11.02 20.83
C ALA A 186 12.78 -11.43 19.50
N GLU A 187 13.04 -12.68 19.10
CA GLU A 187 12.57 -13.26 17.86
C GLU A 187 11.91 -14.62 18.13
N HIS A 188 10.87 -14.93 17.37
CA HIS A 188 10.24 -16.24 17.31
C HIS A 188 10.25 -16.70 15.86
N THR A 189 10.76 -17.90 15.60
CA THR A 189 11.00 -18.40 14.24
C THR A 189 10.15 -19.63 13.97
N LEU A 190 9.62 -19.70 12.76
CA LEU A 190 8.80 -20.81 12.27
C LEU A 190 9.33 -21.28 10.92
N GLU A 191 9.23 -22.58 10.69
CA GLU A 191 9.48 -23.15 9.36
C GLU A 191 8.23 -22.95 8.49
N PRO A 192 8.33 -22.30 7.33
CA PRO A 192 7.20 -22.15 6.42
C PRO A 192 6.88 -23.48 5.73
N GLN A 193 5.59 -23.79 5.62
CA GLN A 193 5.10 -24.85 4.74
C GLN A 193 5.08 -24.35 3.30
N ALA A 194 5.99 -24.85 2.47
CA ALA A 194 6.10 -24.44 1.08
C ALA A 194 4.95 -25.01 0.22
N GLY A 195 4.38 -24.16 -0.64
CA GLY A 195 3.48 -24.58 -1.71
C GLY A 195 4.26 -25.21 -2.87
N SER A 196 3.53 -25.92 -3.74
CA SER A 196 4.12 -26.67 -4.87
C SER A 196 4.77 -25.80 -5.94
N ASP A 197 4.48 -24.50 -5.98
CA ASP A 197 5.00 -23.59 -6.99
C ASP A 197 6.28 -22.83 -6.56
N GLY A 198 6.82 -23.17 -5.38
CA GLY A 198 8.05 -22.59 -4.84
C GLY A 198 7.95 -21.11 -4.48
N ARG A 199 6.73 -20.53 -4.45
CA ARG A 199 6.50 -19.12 -4.13
C ARG A 199 5.43 -18.93 -3.08
N SER A 200 4.37 -19.72 -3.13
CA SER A 200 3.38 -19.78 -2.06
C SER A 200 3.95 -20.48 -0.84
N PHE A 201 3.55 -20.04 0.34
CA PHE A 201 3.86 -20.66 1.60
C PHE A 201 2.83 -20.30 2.67
N SER A 202 2.76 -21.11 3.72
CA SER A 202 1.99 -20.79 4.91
C SER A 202 2.81 -21.02 6.17
N PHE A 203 2.36 -20.45 7.29
CA PHE A 203 2.87 -20.75 8.61
C PHE A 203 1.75 -20.57 9.64
N THR A 204 1.84 -21.33 10.73
CA THR A 204 0.83 -21.31 11.79
C THR A 204 1.45 -20.77 13.07
N LEU A 205 0.79 -19.76 13.63
CA LEU A 205 1.09 -19.19 14.93
C LEU A 205 0.29 -19.92 15.99
N ASP A 206 0.96 -20.58 16.92
CA ASP A 206 0.34 -21.01 18.17
C ASP A 206 0.20 -19.80 19.12
N HIS A 207 -1.03 -19.57 19.61
CA HIS A 207 -1.32 -18.38 20.42
C HIS A 207 -0.63 -18.44 21.79
N ALA A 208 -0.56 -19.62 22.40
CA ALA A 208 0.06 -19.80 23.70
C ALA A 208 1.58 -19.66 23.64
N GLU A 209 2.21 -20.21 22.59
CA GLU A 209 3.65 -20.07 22.35
C GLU A 209 4.05 -18.61 22.12
N LEU A 210 3.29 -17.89 21.28
CA LEU A 210 3.56 -16.48 21.01
C LEU A 210 3.32 -15.60 22.25
N ALA A 211 2.31 -15.92 23.06
CA ALA A 211 2.07 -15.27 24.35
C ALA A 211 3.24 -15.47 25.31
N ALA A 212 3.71 -16.70 25.47
CA ALA A 212 4.86 -17.02 26.30
C ALA A 212 6.16 -16.33 25.78
N ALA A 213 6.34 -16.27 24.46
CA ALA A 213 7.46 -15.53 23.85
C ALA A 213 7.36 -14.03 24.13
N THR A 214 6.15 -13.47 24.14
CA THR A 214 5.90 -12.07 24.47
C THR A 214 6.25 -11.78 25.91
N GLU A 215 5.79 -12.60 26.85
CA GLU A 215 6.12 -12.48 28.28
C GLU A 215 7.64 -12.49 28.51
N ARG A 216 8.37 -13.43 27.89
CA ARG A 216 9.84 -13.48 27.97
C ARG A 216 10.50 -12.21 27.42
N GLY A 217 9.92 -11.62 26.37
CA GLY A 217 10.50 -10.47 25.67
C GLY A 217 10.14 -9.10 26.25
N THR A 218 8.99 -8.98 26.96
CA THR A 218 8.51 -7.70 27.51
C THR A 218 8.36 -7.66 29.02
N GLY A 219 8.24 -8.81 29.69
CA GLY A 219 7.95 -8.93 31.12
C GLY A 219 6.55 -8.45 31.55
N ALA A 220 5.68 -8.09 30.59
CA ALA A 220 4.34 -7.56 30.83
C ALA A 220 3.24 -8.33 30.07
N GLY A 221 3.58 -9.44 29.41
CA GLY A 221 2.65 -10.29 28.66
C GLY A 221 2.00 -9.68 27.41
N SER A 222 2.27 -8.41 27.10
CA SER A 222 1.73 -7.71 25.91
C SER A 222 2.86 -7.20 25.02
N GLY A 223 2.63 -7.17 23.70
CA GLY A 223 3.65 -6.75 22.73
C GLY A 223 3.20 -6.87 21.27
N VAL A 224 3.96 -6.24 20.37
CA VAL A 224 3.69 -6.25 18.93
C VAL A 224 4.81 -6.94 18.18
N TRP A 225 4.46 -7.96 17.42
CA TRP A 225 5.36 -8.70 16.54
C TRP A 225 5.24 -8.23 15.09
N ASN A 226 6.39 -7.95 14.48
CA ASN A 226 6.52 -7.74 13.05
C ASN A 226 6.85 -9.07 12.37
N VAL A 227 6.11 -9.43 11.33
CA VAL A 227 6.24 -10.69 10.59
C VAL A 227 7.11 -10.56 9.34
N PHE A 228 8.13 -11.38 9.23
CA PHE A 228 9.04 -11.41 8.08
C PHE A 228 9.18 -12.84 7.56
N VAL A 229 9.59 -12.95 6.30
CA VAL A 229 10.10 -14.20 5.74
C VAL A 229 11.53 -13.97 5.27
N GLN A 230 12.41 -14.91 5.55
CA GLN A 230 13.73 -15.01 4.97
C GLN A 230 13.68 -16.14 3.93
N PRO A 231 13.68 -15.84 2.61
CA PRO A 231 13.43 -16.86 1.58
C PRO A 231 14.50 -17.95 1.47
N SER A 232 15.68 -17.73 2.04
CA SER A 232 16.76 -18.71 2.21
C SER A 232 17.73 -18.22 3.29
N ALA A 233 18.61 -19.09 3.78
CA ALA A 233 19.57 -18.76 4.85
C ALA A 233 20.42 -17.51 4.58
N LYS A 234 20.71 -17.18 3.31
CA LYS A 234 21.55 -16.03 2.91
C LYS A 234 20.74 -14.86 2.31
N ALA A 235 19.43 -15.00 2.14
CA ALA A 235 18.60 -13.95 1.57
C ALA A 235 18.30 -12.84 2.59
N PRO A 236 18.08 -11.59 2.14
CA PRO A 236 17.52 -10.53 2.98
C PRO A 236 16.13 -10.93 3.51
N VAL A 237 15.80 -10.45 4.72
CA VAL A 237 14.45 -10.60 5.27
C VAL A 237 13.46 -9.69 4.54
N ILE A 238 12.28 -10.23 4.24
CA ILE A 238 11.20 -9.55 3.54
C ILE A 238 10.04 -9.36 4.51
N ARG A 239 9.59 -8.12 4.68
CA ARG A 239 8.40 -7.81 5.49
C ARG A 239 7.16 -8.33 4.77
N LEU A 240 6.35 -9.15 5.45
CA LEU A 240 5.05 -9.55 4.93
C LEU A 240 4.13 -8.34 4.92
N ALA A 241 3.43 -8.16 3.80
CA ALA A 241 2.48 -7.06 3.60
C ALA A 241 1.37 -7.51 2.65
N ARG A 242 0.36 -6.68 2.45
CA ARG A 242 -0.64 -6.88 1.41
C ARG A 242 -0.74 -5.63 0.55
N LEU A 243 -0.21 -5.68 -0.66
CA LEU A 243 -0.02 -4.53 -1.55
C LEU A 243 -0.65 -4.74 -2.92
N LEU A 244 -0.96 -5.98 -3.31
CA LEU A 244 -1.30 -6.32 -4.69
C LEU A 244 -2.83 -6.35 -4.94
N ASP A 245 -3.54 -5.36 -4.39
CA ASP A 245 -4.94 -5.07 -4.72
C ASP A 245 -5.20 -3.55 -4.83
N ASP A 246 -6.45 -3.11 -4.84
CA ASP A 246 -6.86 -1.71 -4.99
C ASP A 246 -6.88 -0.89 -3.67
N VAL A 247 -6.47 -1.48 -2.55
CA VAL A 247 -6.53 -0.83 -1.22
C VAL A 247 -5.19 -0.20 -0.85
N ALA A 248 -5.12 1.13 -0.97
CA ALA A 248 -3.92 1.88 -0.61
C ALA A 248 -3.65 1.95 0.90
N ASP A 249 -4.67 2.11 1.75
CA ASP A 249 -4.52 2.27 3.21
C ASP A 249 -5.35 1.20 3.95
N ARG A 250 -4.72 0.12 4.40
CA ARG A 250 -5.44 -1.02 4.99
C ARG A 250 -5.75 -0.91 6.47
N LYS A 251 -4.94 -0.16 7.21
CA LYS A 251 -4.94 -0.21 8.68
C LYS A 251 -6.33 -0.07 9.30
N GLU A 252 -7.17 0.80 8.74
CA GLU A 252 -8.52 1.09 9.26
C GLU A 252 -9.63 0.31 8.54
N VAL A 253 -9.30 -0.46 7.51
CA VAL A 253 -10.25 -1.19 6.65
C VAL A 253 -10.23 -2.70 6.95
N PHE A 254 -9.05 -3.26 7.15
CA PHE A 254 -8.85 -4.68 7.47
C PHE A 254 -8.65 -4.84 8.97
N VAL A 255 -9.76 -4.93 9.69
CA VAL A 255 -9.79 -5.17 11.13
C VAL A 255 -10.10 -6.63 11.39
N TYR A 256 -9.12 -7.38 11.89
CA TYR A 256 -9.35 -8.75 12.33
C TYR A 256 -9.81 -8.73 13.78
N PRO A 257 -10.84 -9.51 14.14
CA PRO A 257 -11.29 -9.57 15.52
C PRO A 257 -10.18 -10.16 16.41
N PRO A 258 -10.02 -9.67 17.65
CA PRO A 258 -9.15 -10.32 18.63
C PRO A 258 -9.63 -11.75 18.84
N VAL A 259 -8.70 -12.70 18.88
CA VAL A 259 -8.99 -14.06 19.32
C VAL A 259 -8.39 -14.26 20.70
N THR A 260 -9.26 -14.56 21.65
CA THR A 260 -8.88 -14.75 23.05
C THR A 260 -8.81 -16.24 23.35
N ALA A 261 -7.62 -16.71 23.71
CA ALA A 261 -7.37 -18.07 24.17
C ALA A 261 -6.56 -18.00 25.47
N GLY A 262 -6.99 -18.72 26.51
CA GLY A 262 -6.25 -18.78 27.78
C GLY A 262 -6.02 -17.44 28.48
N GLY A 263 -6.90 -16.45 28.28
CA GLY A 263 -6.76 -15.10 28.86
C GLY A 263 -5.79 -14.17 28.12
N VAL A 264 -5.32 -14.56 26.93
CA VAL A 264 -4.50 -13.73 26.04
C VAL A 264 -5.25 -13.50 24.74
N ALA A 265 -5.30 -12.25 24.29
CA ALA A 265 -5.91 -11.85 23.03
C ALA A 265 -4.84 -11.63 21.96
N LEU A 266 -4.97 -12.29 20.82
CA LEU A 266 -4.12 -12.12 19.65
C LEU A 266 -4.89 -11.37 18.56
N CYS A 267 -4.30 -10.28 18.06
CA CYS A 267 -4.86 -9.44 17.02
C CYS A 267 -3.89 -9.33 15.85
N THR A 268 -4.26 -9.90 14.71
CA THR A 268 -3.54 -9.63 13.47
C THR A 268 -4.03 -8.31 12.87
N TYR A 269 -3.13 -7.48 12.36
CA TYR A 269 -3.50 -6.20 11.76
C TYR A 269 -2.46 -5.74 10.74
N TYR A 270 -2.86 -4.82 9.85
CA TYR A 270 -1.96 -4.16 8.93
C TYR A 270 -1.49 -2.80 9.47
N THR A 271 -0.20 -2.52 9.36
CA THR A 271 0.37 -1.21 9.74
C THR A 271 -0.11 -0.11 8.80
N VAL A 272 0.25 1.14 9.11
CA VAL A 272 0.07 2.28 8.18
C VAL A 272 0.79 2.07 6.84
N ASP A 273 1.78 1.17 6.81
CA ASP A 273 2.55 0.78 5.63
C ASP A 273 2.04 -0.48 4.93
N ASN A 274 0.87 -0.97 5.36
CA ASN A 274 0.21 -2.20 4.92
C ASN A 274 1.02 -3.47 5.21
N ASP A 275 1.95 -3.41 6.16
CA ASP A 275 2.71 -4.57 6.62
C ASP A 275 1.95 -5.36 7.68
N LEU A 276 2.07 -6.68 7.68
CA LEU A 276 1.35 -7.57 8.59
C LEU A 276 1.97 -7.58 9.99
N SER A 277 1.25 -7.23 11.04
CA SER A 277 1.71 -7.36 12.42
C SER A 277 0.74 -8.19 13.25
N VAL A 278 1.27 -8.77 14.32
CA VAL A 278 0.50 -9.51 15.31
C VAL A 278 0.69 -8.85 16.65
N GLU A 279 -0.39 -8.44 17.28
CA GLU A 279 -0.39 -7.88 18.62
C GLU A 279 -0.88 -8.94 19.60
N VAL A 280 -0.14 -9.10 20.69
CA VAL A 280 -0.51 -9.92 21.84
C VAL A 280 -0.90 -8.97 22.96
N ARG A 281 -2.10 -9.16 23.52
CA ARG A 281 -2.65 -8.39 24.63
C ARG A 281 -3.02 -9.32 25.77
N ARG A 282 -2.69 -8.93 26.98
CA ARG A 282 -3.05 -9.62 28.22
C ARG A 282 -3.94 -8.74 29.08
#